data_AF-A0A060BXT6-F1
#
_entry.id   AF-A0A060BXT6-F1
#
_cell.length_a   1.000
_cell.length_b   1.000
_cell.length_c   1.000
_cell.angle_alpha   90.00
_cell.angle_beta   90.00
_cell.angle_gamma   90.00
#
_symmetry.space_group_name_H-M   'P 1'
#
loop_
_entity.id
_entity.type
_entity.pdbx_description
1 polymer ?
#
loop_
_entity_poly.entity_id
_entity_poly.type
_entity_poly.pdbx_seq_one_letter_code
_entity_poly.pdbx_strand_id
1 'polypeptide(L)'
;MKHIFSFIALSLAILFISCSTKDDGLVSSNDGSEETEDTTQVNYDKLSLIWQDEFEGASVDMTKWNYRVEGTVRNYATVSRNTISLDGEGHLSIKVTKDSDGKYYVGQLGTAGLFSATYGYFECRAKMNKYIGPHVAFWLQSPTMTTVGDPANMGEIDILNIIR
;
A
#
# COMPACT_ATOMS: atom_id res chain seq x y z
N MET A 1 -8.08 5.86 58.67
CA MET A 1 -8.30 7.29 58.95
C MET A 1 -7.87 8.09 57.74
N LYS A 2 -8.61 9.17 57.45
CA LYS A 2 -8.57 10.06 56.28
C LYS A 2 -7.17 10.65 56.00
N HIS A 3 -6.93 11.15 54.77
CA HIS A 3 -6.13 12.32 54.33
C HIS A 3 -5.79 12.09 52.83
N ILE A 4 -6.50 12.61 51.82
CA ILE A 4 -6.57 13.97 51.25
C ILE A 4 -5.18 14.59 50.96
N PHE A 5 -5.07 15.18 49.74
CA PHE A 5 -4.08 16.11 49.14
C PHE A 5 -3.47 15.54 47.86
N SER A 6 -3.28 16.24 46.74
CA SER A 6 -3.62 17.60 46.30
C SER A 6 -3.33 17.65 44.79
N PHE A 7 -4.23 18.18 43.97
CA PHE A 7 -3.92 18.52 42.57
C PHE A 7 -3.00 19.76 42.56
N ILE A 8 -1.90 19.71 41.78
CA ILE A 8 -1.12 20.90 41.41
C ILE A 8 -1.09 20.95 39.89
N ALA A 9 -1.88 21.84 39.33
CA ALA A 9 -1.76 22.28 37.95
C ALA A 9 -0.69 23.38 37.91
N LEU A 10 0.40 23.16 37.17
CA LEU A 10 1.41 24.18 36.93
C LEU A 10 1.21 24.73 35.52
N SER A 11 0.53 25.87 35.45
CA SER A 11 0.47 26.74 34.29
C SER A 11 1.80 27.49 34.18
N LEU A 12 2.47 27.38 33.04
CA LEU A 12 3.64 28.20 32.72
C LEU A 12 3.27 29.11 31.53
N ALA A 13 2.99 30.36 31.84
CA ALA A 13 2.91 31.45 30.88
C ALA A 13 4.34 31.94 30.58
N ILE A 14 4.70 32.03 29.30
CA ILE A 14 5.89 32.75 28.85
C ILE A 14 5.43 33.82 27.84
N LEU A 15 5.73 35.07 28.19
CA LEU A 15 5.38 36.28 27.46
C LEU A 15 6.60 36.76 26.64
N PHE A 16 6.34 37.03 25.36
CA PHE A 16 6.99 37.90 24.36
C PHE A 16 8.51 38.12 24.32
N ILE A 17 9.08 38.03 23.12
CA ILE A 17 9.85 39.12 22.49
C ILE A 17 9.46 39.20 21.00
N SER A 18 8.93 40.37 20.65
CA SER A 18 8.65 40.83 19.29
C SER A 18 9.95 41.30 18.63
N CYS A 19 10.20 40.91 17.39
CA CYS A 19 11.23 41.51 16.55
C CYS A 19 10.56 42.11 15.31
N SER A 20 10.67 43.44 15.19
CA SER A 20 10.22 44.23 14.04
C SER A 20 11.39 44.42 13.08
N THR A 21 11.27 43.90 11.87
CA THR A 21 12.03 44.37 10.70
C THR A 21 11.07 44.70 9.56
N LYS A 22 11.46 45.70 8.79
CA LYS A 22 10.66 46.54 7.92
C LYS A 22 10.04 45.78 6.74
N ASP A 23 8.90 46.35 6.34
CA ASP A 23 8.13 46.15 5.12
C ASP A 23 9.02 46.19 3.86
N ASP A 24 9.09 45.06 3.16
CA ASP A 24 9.33 44.99 1.72
C ASP A 24 8.19 44.12 1.17
N GLY A 25 7.29 44.75 0.41
CA GLY A 25 6.04 44.15 -0.02
C GLY A 25 6.22 42.80 -0.73
N LEU A 26 5.53 41.79 -0.20
CA LEU A 26 5.12 40.62 -0.96
C LEU A 26 3.60 40.55 -0.90
N VAL A 27 3.00 40.53 -2.09
CA VAL A 27 1.59 40.21 -2.32
C VAL A 27 1.22 38.97 -1.51
N SER A 28 0.30 39.14 -0.56
CA SER A 28 -0.41 38.02 0.04
C SER A 28 -1.29 37.40 -1.04
N SER A 29 -0.76 36.39 -1.73
CA SER A 29 -1.60 35.37 -2.32
C SER A 29 -2.21 34.63 -1.14
N ASN A 30 -3.42 35.01 -0.77
CA ASN A 30 -4.28 34.17 0.04
C ASN A 30 -4.68 32.98 -0.86
N ASP A 31 -3.77 32.04 -1.05
CA ASP A 31 -4.10 30.75 -1.64
C ASP A 31 -4.76 29.91 -0.56
N GLY A 32 -6.03 30.23 -0.31
CA GLY A 32 -6.96 29.30 0.29
C GLY A 32 -7.17 28.15 -0.67
N SER A 33 -6.17 27.27 -0.79
CA SER A 33 -6.42 25.91 -1.24
C SER A 33 -7.15 25.23 -0.09
N GLU A 34 -8.47 25.37 -0.09
CA GLU A 34 -9.32 24.36 0.52
C GLU A 34 -8.92 23.04 -0.13
N GLU A 35 -8.20 22.19 0.61
CA GLU A 35 -8.13 20.77 0.29
C GLU A 35 -9.56 20.25 0.36
N THR A 36 -10.26 20.28 -0.76
CA THR A 36 -11.51 19.55 -0.92
C THR A 36 -11.13 18.08 -0.83
N GLU A 37 -11.28 17.49 0.37
CA GLU A 37 -11.36 16.03 0.48
C GLU A 37 -12.43 15.57 -0.52
N ASP A 38 -11.97 14.94 -1.60
CA ASP A 38 -12.84 14.24 -2.53
C ASP A 38 -13.40 13.03 -1.79
N THR A 39 -14.50 13.27 -1.08
CA THR A 39 -15.25 12.29 -0.31
C THR A 39 -16.22 11.51 -1.20
N THR A 40 -15.95 11.37 -2.50
CA THR A 40 -16.78 10.55 -3.38
C THR A 40 -16.75 9.09 -2.94
N GLN A 41 -17.67 8.74 -2.04
CA GLN A 41 -17.94 7.35 -1.70
C GLN A 41 -18.31 6.62 -2.98
N VAL A 42 -17.61 5.52 -3.22
CA VAL A 42 -17.91 4.60 -4.31
C VAL A 42 -19.34 4.11 -4.13
N ASN A 43 -20.20 4.41 -5.10
CA ASN A 43 -21.56 3.89 -5.11
C ASN A 43 -21.53 2.45 -5.64
N TYR A 44 -21.41 1.50 -4.71
CA TYR A 44 -21.34 0.07 -5.02
C TYR A 44 -22.59 -0.46 -5.74
N ASP A 45 -23.76 0.16 -5.57
CA ASP A 45 -25.01 -0.27 -6.25
C ASP A 45 -24.95 -0.09 -7.77
N LYS A 46 -24.02 0.74 -8.26
CA LYS A 46 -23.76 0.93 -9.69
C LYS A 46 -22.68 0.01 -10.24
N LEU A 47 -22.06 -0.80 -9.39
CA LEU A 47 -21.01 -1.74 -9.77
C LEU A 47 -21.58 -3.16 -9.86
N SER A 48 -21.08 -3.93 -10.81
CA SER A 48 -21.32 -5.37 -10.87
C SER A 48 -20.01 -6.09 -10.57
N LEU A 49 -20.05 -7.04 -9.65
CA LEU A 49 -18.89 -7.88 -9.36
C LEU A 49 -18.67 -8.89 -10.50
N ILE A 50 -17.56 -8.74 -11.22
CA ILE A 50 -17.23 -9.61 -12.37
C ILE A 50 -16.06 -10.56 -12.08
N TRP A 51 -15.27 -10.27 -11.05
CA TRP A 51 -14.12 -11.07 -10.65
C TRP A 51 -13.82 -10.80 -9.18
N GLN A 52 -13.48 -11.86 -8.44
CA GLN A 52 -13.09 -11.79 -7.03
C GLN A 52 -12.25 -13.01 -6.66
N ASP A 53 -11.49 -12.89 -5.58
CA ASP A 53 -10.91 -14.02 -4.88
C ASP A 53 -10.89 -13.75 -3.39
N GLU A 54 -11.69 -14.50 -2.65
CA GLU A 54 -11.75 -14.46 -1.19
C GLU A 54 -10.73 -15.41 -0.55
N PHE A 55 -9.88 -16.06 -1.37
CA PHE A 55 -8.80 -16.94 -0.94
C PHE A 55 -9.26 -18.09 -0.03
N GLU A 56 -10.44 -18.63 -0.33
CA GLU A 56 -11.01 -19.78 0.34
C GLU A 56 -10.32 -21.09 -0.09
N GLY A 57 -10.21 -22.03 0.84
CA GLY A 57 -9.65 -23.36 0.59
C GLY A 57 -8.18 -23.52 0.96
N ALA A 58 -7.55 -24.58 0.43
CA ALA A 58 -6.22 -25.03 0.87
C ALA A 58 -5.06 -24.50 0.02
N SER A 59 -5.33 -23.98 -1.18
CA SER A 59 -4.31 -23.53 -2.13
C SER A 59 -4.83 -22.43 -3.03
N VAL A 60 -3.93 -21.58 -3.53
CA VAL A 60 -4.24 -20.53 -4.51
C VAL A 60 -4.93 -21.12 -5.75
N ASP A 61 -6.00 -20.47 -6.20
CA ASP A 61 -6.70 -20.85 -7.43
C ASP A 61 -5.87 -20.47 -8.66
N MET A 62 -5.18 -21.47 -9.22
CA MET A 62 -4.31 -21.29 -10.39
C MET A 62 -5.09 -21.08 -11.70
N THR A 63 -6.43 -21.15 -11.69
CA THR A 63 -7.24 -20.70 -12.82
C THR A 63 -7.40 -19.17 -12.84
N LYS A 64 -7.11 -18.50 -11.72
CA LYS A 64 -7.16 -17.04 -11.55
C LYS A 64 -5.77 -16.40 -11.47
N TRP A 65 -4.80 -17.11 -10.88
CA TRP A 65 -3.48 -16.56 -10.56
C TRP A 65 -2.33 -17.34 -11.19
N ASN A 66 -1.23 -16.62 -11.42
CA ASN A 66 0.07 -17.16 -11.78
C ASN A 66 1.12 -16.76 -10.74
N TYR A 67 2.05 -17.68 -10.43
CA TYR A 67 3.30 -17.34 -9.76
C TYR A 67 4.13 -16.46 -10.69
N ARG A 68 4.26 -15.19 -10.34
CA ARG A 68 4.85 -14.18 -11.21
C ARG A 68 6.37 -14.20 -11.05
N VAL A 69 7.09 -14.24 -12.17
CA VAL A 69 8.56 -14.11 -12.23
C VAL A 69 9.34 -15.02 -11.26
N GLU A 70 8.86 -16.24 -11.06
CA GLU A 70 9.49 -17.24 -10.18
C GLU A 70 10.98 -17.41 -10.49
N GLY A 71 11.82 -17.42 -9.45
CA GLY A 71 13.27 -17.59 -9.55
C GLY A 71 14.03 -16.32 -9.95
N THR A 72 13.36 -15.24 -10.32
CA THR A 72 14.03 -13.96 -10.61
C THR A 72 14.55 -13.30 -9.34
N VAL A 73 15.68 -12.60 -9.46
CA VAL A 73 16.24 -11.80 -8.36
C VAL A 73 15.74 -10.37 -8.48
N ARG A 74 15.08 -9.88 -7.43
CA ARG A 74 14.64 -8.49 -7.27
C ARG A 74 15.50 -7.85 -6.17
N ASN A 75 16.52 -7.12 -6.58
CA ASN A 75 17.52 -6.52 -5.67
C ASN A 75 18.09 -7.58 -4.69
N TYR A 76 17.62 -7.57 -3.44
CA TYR A 76 18.13 -8.39 -2.34
C TYR A 76 17.41 -9.73 -2.15
N ALA A 77 16.33 -10.00 -2.87
CA ALA A 77 15.53 -11.21 -2.68
C ALA A 77 15.26 -11.96 -3.99
N THR A 78 15.14 -13.28 -3.89
CA THR A 78 14.70 -14.13 -5.00
C THR A 78 13.19 -14.39 -4.88
N VAL A 79 12.47 -14.23 -5.99
CA VAL A 79 11.04 -14.55 -6.01
C VAL A 79 10.86 -16.06 -5.92
N SER A 80 10.07 -16.52 -4.95
CA SER A 80 9.79 -17.93 -4.71
C SER A 80 8.34 -18.16 -4.29
N ARG A 81 7.67 -19.09 -4.97
CA ARG A 81 6.31 -19.54 -4.66
C ARG A 81 6.17 -20.10 -3.24
N ASN A 82 7.26 -20.58 -2.64
CA ASN A 82 7.26 -21.13 -1.28
C ASN A 82 6.99 -20.07 -0.20
N THR A 83 6.99 -18.79 -0.58
CA THR A 83 6.60 -17.67 0.30
C THR A 83 5.11 -17.34 0.23
N ILE A 84 4.35 -18.04 -0.61
CA ILE A 84 2.93 -17.83 -0.86
C ILE A 84 2.15 -19.03 -0.34
N SER A 85 1.16 -18.78 0.50
CA SER A 85 0.29 -19.82 1.07
C SER A 85 -1.06 -19.23 1.45
N LEU A 86 -2.11 -20.05 1.48
CA LEU A 86 -3.36 -19.70 2.16
C LEU A 86 -3.25 -20.08 3.64
N ASP A 87 -3.80 -19.26 4.53
CA ASP A 87 -3.80 -19.54 5.97
C ASP A 87 -4.93 -20.47 6.42
N GLY A 88 -5.90 -20.74 5.54
CA GLY A 88 -7.10 -21.53 5.84
C GLY A 88 -8.22 -20.74 6.52
N GLU A 89 -8.04 -19.43 6.69
CA GLU A 89 -9.00 -18.50 7.29
C GLU A 89 -9.50 -17.43 6.27
N GLY A 90 -9.38 -17.72 4.97
CA GLY A 90 -9.78 -16.80 3.91
C GLY A 90 -8.75 -15.70 3.61
N HIS A 91 -7.45 -15.93 3.89
CA HIS A 91 -6.41 -14.97 3.54
C HIS A 91 -5.25 -15.58 2.76
N LEU A 92 -4.85 -14.84 1.72
CA LEU A 92 -3.57 -15.00 1.07
C LEU A 92 -2.44 -14.45 1.96
N SER A 93 -1.49 -15.31 2.31
CA SER A 93 -0.25 -14.93 2.99
C SER A 93 0.91 -14.88 2.00
N ILE A 94 1.49 -13.69 1.84
CA ILE A 94 2.74 -13.47 1.11
C ILE A 94 3.81 -13.05 2.11
N LYS A 95 4.87 -13.85 2.24
CA LYS A 95 5.91 -13.68 3.26
C LYS A 95 7.24 -13.21 2.66
N VAL A 96 8.02 -12.52 3.49
CA VAL A 96 9.46 -12.43 3.29
C VAL A 96 10.10 -13.50 4.17
N THR A 97 10.90 -14.38 3.59
CA THR A 97 11.64 -15.40 4.35
C THR A 97 13.13 -15.24 4.13
N LYS A 98 13.93 -15.82 5.04
CA LYS A 98 15.38 -15.84 4.97
C LYS A 98 15.84 -17.27 5.25
N ASP A 99 16.70 -17.82 4.40
CA ASP A 99 17.27 -19.15 4.63
C ASP A 99 18.50 -19.10 5.56
N SER A 100 19.09 -20.27 5.80
CA SER A 100 20.28 -20.45 6.64
C SER A 100 21.53 -19.74 6.10
N ASP A 101 21.61 -19.55 4.78
CA ASP A 101 22.72 -18.88 4.10
C ASP A 101 22.52 -17.36 4.07
N GLY A 102 21.39 -16.89 4.61
CA GLY A 102 21.04 -15.49 4.74
C GLY A 102 20.42 -14.88 3.49
N LYS A 103 20.01 -15.69 2.52
CA LYS A 103 19.34 -15.23 1.31
C LYS A 103 17.86 -15.00 1.57
N TYR A 104 17.36 -13.87 1.07
CA TYR A 104 15.94 -13.52 1.19
C TYR A 104 15.11 -14.07 0.05
N TYR A 105 13.87 -14.41 0.35
CA TYR A 105 12.85 -14.81 -0.61
C TYR A 105 11.57 -14.00 -0.42
N VAL A 106 10.90 -13.72 -1.52
CA VAL A 106 9.64 -12.95 -1.58
C VAL A 106 8.65 -13.60 -2.54
N GLY A 107 7.37 -13.25 -2.41
CA GLY A 107 6.31 -13.79 -3.27
C GLY A 107 5.74 -12.75 -4.20
N GLN A 108 5.39 -13.15 -5.43
CA GLN A 108 4.63 -12.36 -6.38
C GLN A 108 3.57 -13.24 -7.04
N LEU A 109 2.32 -12.77 -7.02
CA LEU A 109 1.22 -13.32 -7.80
C LEU A 109 0.74 -12.28 -8.81
N GLY A 110 0.13 -12.74 -9.90
CA GLY A 110 -0.54 -11.88 -10.86
C GLY A 110 -1.51 -12.64 -11.74
N THR A 111 -2.39 -11.92 -12.43
CA THR A 111 -3.45 -12.48 -13.27
C THR A 111 -3.11 -12.48 -14.76
N ALA A 112 -1.87 -12.14 -15.14
CA ALA A 112 -1.46 -12.02 -16.54
C ALA A 112 -1.78 -13.30 -17.33
N GLY A 113 -2.47 -13.15 -18.46
CA GLY A 113 -2.92 -14.26 -19.30
C GLY A 113 -4.18 -15.00 -18.82
N LEU A 114 -4.70 -14.68 -17.62
CA LEU A 114 -5.90 -15.31 -17.03
C LEU A 114 -7.05 -14.30 -16.91
N PHE A 115 -6.76 -13.11 -16.39
CA PHE A 115 -7.74 -12.03 -16.23
C PHE A 115 -7.09 -10.66 -16.42
N SER A 116 -7.76 -9.82 -17.21
CA SER A 116 -7.44 -8.41 -17.40
C SER A 116 -8.75 -7.64 -17.62
N ALA A 117 -8.88 -6.47 -17.00
CA ALA A 117 -10.02 -5.59 -17.19
C ALA A 117 -9.56 -4.24 -17.73
N THR A 118 -10.39 -3.63 -18.58
CA THR A 118 -10.25 -2.24 -19.00
C THR A 118 -11.30 -1.43 -18.25
N TYR A 119 -10.83 -0.49 -17.42
CA TYR A 119 -11.64 0.27 -16.47
C TYR A 119 -12.29 -0.62 -15.39
N GLY A 120 -12.91 0.05 -14.42
CA GLY A 120 -13.61 -0.60 -13.33
C GLY A 120 -13.13 -0.12 -11.96
N TYR A 121 -13.62 -0.81 -10.94
CA TYR A 121 -13.24 -0.59 -9.55
C TYR A 121 -12.41 -1.77 -9.08
N PHE A 122 -11.24 -1.48 -8.50
CA PHE A 122 -10.29 -2.48 -8.02
C PHE A 122 -10.05 -2.24 -6.54
N GLU A 123 -10.25 -3.27 -5.73
CA GLU A 123 -10.12 -3.21 -4.29
C GLU A 123 -9.30 -4.40 -3.79
N CYS A 124 -8.52 -4.17 -2.73
CA CYS A 124 -7.95 -5.23 -1.93
C CYS A 124 -8.06 -4.87 -0.45
N ARG A 125 -8.39 -5.87 0.38
CA ARG A 125 -8.31 -5.74 1.84
C ARG A 125 -7.04 -6.43 2.32
N ALA A 126 -6.05 -5.65 2.74
CA ALA A 126 -4.74 -6.17 3.12
C ALA A 126 -4.34 -5.76 4.55
N LYS A 127 -3.58 -6.63 5.21
CA LYS A 127 -2.91 -6.34 6.48
C LYS A 127 -1.39 -6.44 6.30
N MET A 128 -0.69 -5.39 6.68
CA MET A 128 0.77 -5.29 6.45
C MET A 128 1.60 -5.70 7.67
N ASN A 129 2.82 -6.16 7.39
CA ASN A 129 3.82 -6.41 8.42
C ASN A 129 4.24 -5.09 9.11
N LYS A 130 4.67 -5.20 10.37
CA LYS A 130 5.10 -4.06 11.19
C LYS A 130 6.61 -3.79 11.12
N TYR A 131 7.34 -4.63 10.40
CA TYR A 131 8.80 -4.62 10.33
C TYR A 131 9.30 -3.73 9.19
N ILE A 132 10.46 -3.11 9.41
CA ILE A 132 11.20 -2.33 8.40
C ILE A 132 11.78 -3.27 7.34
N GLY A 133 11.77 -2.85 6.08
CA GLY A 133 12.46 -3.52 4.98
C GLY A 133 11.56 -4.07 3.87
N PRO A 134 10.47 -4.81 4.16
CA PRO A 134 9.59 -5.31 3.11
C PRO A 134 8.94 -4.17 2.31
N HIS A 135 9.09 -4.23 0.99
CA HIS A 135 8.36 -3.42 0.03
C HIS A 135 7.13 -4.21 -0.42
N VAL A 136 5.95 -3.76 0.00
CA VAL A 136 4.67 -4.43 -0.31
C VAL A 136 3.88 -3.58 -1.29
N ALA A 137 3.37 -4.23 -2.34
CA ALA A 137 2.61 -3.56 -3.39
C ALA A 137 1.37 -4.34 -3.82
N PHE A 138 0.32 -3.62 -4.15
CA PHE A 138 -0.83 -4.08 -4.93
C PHE A 138 -1.04 -3.10 -6.08
N TRP A 139 -0.88 -3.58 -7.30
CA TRP A 139 -0.74 -2.73 -8.47
C TRP A 139 -1.29 -3.40 -9.72
N LEU A 140 -1.62 -2.57 -10.71
CA LEU A 140 -2.13 -2.98 -12.00
C LEU A 140 -1.09 -2.68 -13.07
N GLN A 141 -1.03 -3.54 -14.08
CA GLN A 141 -0.08 -3.42 -15.18
C GLN A 141 -0.79 -3.62 -16.52
N SER A 142 -0.45 -2.80 -17.51
CA SER A 142 -0.94 -3.03 -18.88
C SER A 142 -0.44 -4.39 -19.42
N PRO A 143 -1.27 -5.13 -20.17
CA PRO A 143 -0.85 -6.41 -20.75
C PRO A 143 0.26 -6.24 -21.80
N THR A 144 0.44 -5.02 -22.31
CA THR A 144 1.50 -4.64 -23.25
C THR A 144 2.85 -4.40 -22.58
N MET A 145 3.00 -4.67 -21.27
CA MET A 145 4.26 -4.36 -20.60
C MET A 145 5.42 -5.26 -21.05
N THR A 146 6.25 -4.77 -21.97
CA THR A 146 7.43 -5.45 -22.53
C THR A 146 8.76 -4.81 -22.16
N THR A 147 8.84 -3.47 -22.11
CA THR A 147 10.06 -2.68 -21.87
C THR A 147 9.86 -1.62 -20.80
N VAL A 148 10.79 -1.53 -19.84
CA VAL A 148 10.78 -0.46 -18.83
C VAL A 148 11.07 0.89 -19.51
N GLY A 149 10.25 1.91 -19.22
CA GLY A 149 10.55 3.31 -19.60
C GLY A 149 9.75 3.88 -20.78
N ASP A 150 8.69 3.21 -21.25
CA ASP A 150 7.76 3.78 -22.25
C ASP A 150 6.35 4.02 -21.63
N PRO A 151 6.19 5.04 -20.77
CA PRO A 151 4.93 5.35 -20.12
C PRO A 151 3.85 5.88 -21.09
N ALA A 152 4.21 6.22 -22.34
CA ALA A 152 3.25 6.71 -23.33
C ALA A 152 2.37 5.57 -23.87
N ASN A 153 2.92 4.36 -23.96
CA ASN A 153 2.24 3.18 -24.53
C ASN A 153 1.96 2.08 -23.48
N MET A 154 2.43 2.27 -22.26
CA MET A 154 2.44 1.25 -21.20
C MET A 154 2.09 1.90 -19.87
N GLY A 155 1.29 1.21 -19.07
CA GLY A 155 0.73 1.78 -17.84
C GLY A 155 0.97 0.89 -16.63
N GLU A 156 1.29 1.54 -15.52
CA GLU A 156 1.33 0.96 -14.18
C GLU A 156 0.49 1.84 -13.27
N ILE A 157 -0.39 1.22 -12.47
CA ILE A 157 -1.19 1.91 -11.47
C ILE A 157 -0.93 1.25 -10.13
N ASP A 158 -0.22 1.94 -9.25
CA ASP A 158 0.00 1.52 -7.87
C ASP A 158 -1.22 1.89 -7.01
N ILE A 159 -2.08 0.91 -6.71
CA ILE A 159 -3.20 1.10 -5.78
C ILE A 159 -2.67 1.16 -4.34
N LEU A 160 -1.66 0.34 -4.04
CA LEU A 160 -0.98 0.32 -2.76
C LEU A 160 0.52 0.12 -2.96
N ASN A 161 1.31 0.98 -2.34
CA ASN A 161 2.76 0.88 -2.33
C ASN A 161 3.27 1.30 -0.94
N ILE A 162 3.85 0.35 -0.18
CA ILE A 162 4.28 0.57 1.20
C ILE A 162 5.74 0.15 1.35
N ILE A 163 6.53 1.10 1.85
CA ILE A 163 7.90 0.90 2.30
C ILE A 163 7.93 1.28 3.79
N ARG A 164 8.53 0.42 4.61
CA ARG A 164 8.68 0.62 6.06
C ARG A 164 10.14 0.71 6.43
#